data_AF-Q63D83-F1
#
_entry.id   AF-Q63D83-F1
#
_cell.length_a   1.000
_cell.length_b   1.000
_cell.length_c   1.000
_cell.angle_alpha   90.00
_cell.angle_beta   90.00
_cell.angle_gamma   90.00
#
_symmetry.space_group_name_H-M   'P 1'
#
loop_
_entity.id
_entity.type
_entity.pdbx_description
1 polymer ?
#
loop_
_entity_poly.entity_id
_entity_poly.type
_entity_poly.pdbx_seq_one_letter_code
_entity_poly.pdbx_strand_id
1 'polypeptide(L)'
;MRIGTNVLSMNARQSLYENEKRMNVAMEHLATGKKLNHASNNPANIAIVTRMHARASGMRVAIRNNEDALSMLRTAEAALQTVTNILQRMRDLAVQSANVTNSNKNRNSLNKEFQSLTEQISYIGETTEFNDLSVFDGQNRPVTLDDIGYTVNVTKHTPPSPTQHDIKISTEQEARAAIRKIEEALQNVSLHRADLGSMMNRLQFNIENLNSQSMALTDAASRIEDADMAQEMSDFLKFKLLTEVALSMVSQANQIPQMVSKLLQS
;
A
#
# COMPACT_ATOMS: atom_id res chain seq x y z
N MET A 1 17.86 47.49 -52.61
CA MET A 1 18.15 46.15 -52.05
C MET A 1 19.59 46.12 -51.55
N ARG A 2 19.84 45.71 -50.30
CA ARG A 2 21.21 45.55 -49.78
C ARG A 2 21.71 44.16 -50.19
N ILE A 3 22.79 44.10 -50.97
CA ILE A 3 23.35 42.85 -51.53
C ILE A 3 24.14 42.04 -50.47
N GLY A 4 24.63 42.69 -49.41
CA GLY A 4 25.43 42.05 -48.36
C GLY A 4 24.65 41.34 -47.24
N THR A 5 23.35 41.57 -47.10
CA THR A 5 22.50 40.96 -46.04
C THR A 5 21.17 40.53 -46.62
N ASN A 6 20.95 39.21 -46.71
CA ASN A 6 19.71 38.61 -47.17
C ASN A 6 18.74 38.40 -46.00
N VAL A 7 17.93 39.43 -45.72
CA VAL A 7 16.96 39.43 -44.61
C VAL A 7 15.89 38.34 -44.79
N LEU A 8 15.49 38.03 -46.03
CA LEU A 8 14.54 36.95 -46.33
C LEU A 8 15.10 35.57 -45.95
N SER A 9 16.37 35.31 -46.28
CA SER A 9 17.06 34.07 -45.89
C SER A 9 17.29 34.01 -44.38
N MET A 10 17.62 35.13 -43.72
CA MET A 10 17.76 35.17 -42.25
C MET A 10 16.45 34.85 -41.53
N ASN A 11 15.33 35.44 -41.96
CA ASN A 11 14.01 35.15 -41.39
C ASN A 11 13.58 33.69 -41.65
N ALA A 12 13.81 33.17 -42.86
CA ALA A 12 13.48 31.79 -43.19
C ALA A 12 14.32 30.78 -42.36
N ARG A 13 15.61 31.07 -42.11
CA ARG A 13 16.47 30.26 -41.24
C ARG A 13 16.07 30.32 -39.76
N GLN A 14 15.66 31.50 -39.27
CA GLN A 14 15.13 31.65 -37.91
C GLN A 14 13.87 30.80 -37.73
N SER A 15 12.91 30.89 -38.66
CA SER A 15 11.70 30.07 -38.64
C SER A 15 11.99 28.57 -38.75
N LEU A 16 12.97 28.17 -39.57
CA LEU A 16 13.41 26.78 -39.66
C LEU A 16 13.91 26.26 -38.30
N TYR A 17 14.78 27.02 -37.64
CA TYR A 17 15.32 26.64 -36.33
C TYR A 17 14.22 26.56 -35.25
N GLU A 18 13.28 27.50 -35.25
CA GLU A 18 12.14 27.48 -34.32
C GLU A 18 11.21 26.27 -34.56
N ASN A 19 10.94 25.94 -35.82
CA ASN A 19 10.13 24.77 -36.17
C ASN A 19 10.83 23.47 -35.82
N GLU A 20 12.14 23.36 -36.06
CA GLU A 20 12.95 22.20 -35.70
C GLU A 20 12.95 21.99 -34.18
N LYS A 21 13.10 23.07 -33.39
CA LYS A 21 13.00 22.99 -31.93
C LYS A 21 11.64 22.50 -31.46
N ARG A 22 10.54 23.01 -32.03
CA ARG A 22 9.17 22.60 -31.66
C ARG A 22 8.86 21.17 -32.10
N MET A 23 9.34 20.76 -33.28
CA MET A 23 9.25 19.37 -33.77
C MET A 23 9.96 18.41 -32.81
N ASN A 24 11.17 18.76 -32.35
CA ASN A 24 11.93 17.94 -31.40
C ASN A 24 11.21 17.80 -30.05
N VAL A 25 10.59 18.86 -29.54
CA VAL A 25 9.78 18.80 -28.31
C VAL A 25 8.55 17.91 -28.48
N ALA A 26 7.79 18.05 -29.57
CA ALA A 26 6.64 17.18 -29.83
C ALA A 26 7.07 15.71 -30.01
N MET A 27 8.21 15.46 -30.67
CA MET A 27 8.79 14.12 -30.79
C MET A 27 9.17 13.55 -29.42
N GLU A 28 9.71 14.37 -28.52
CA GLU A 28 10.05 13.98 -27.15
C GLU A 28 8.80 13.63 -26.33
N HIS A 29 7.74 14.44 -26.41
CA HIS A 29 6.47 14.16 -25.76
C HIS A 29 5.82 12.88 -26.30
N LEU A 30 5.85 12.66 -27.62
CA LEU A 30 5.36 11.42 -28.23
C LEU A 30 6.17 10.19 -27.79
N ALA A 31 7.49 10.32 -27.66
CA ALA A 31 8.35 9.22 -27.25
C ALA A 31 8.18 8.85 -25.77
N THR A 32 7.93 9.84 -24.92
CA THR A 32 7.81 9.68 -23.45
C THR A 32 6.38 9.50 -22.97
N GLY A 33 5.39 9.88 -23.78
CA GLY A 33 3.98 9.98 -23.40
C GLY A 33 3.67 11.14 -22.44
N LYS A 34 4.65 12.00 -22.15
CA LYS A 34 4.59 13.01 -21.09
C LYS A 34 4.94 14.39 -21.64
N LYS A 35 4.22 15.41 -21.18
CA LYS A 35 4.49 16.82 -21.51
C LYS A 35 5.47 17.48 -20.53
N LEU A 36 5.75 16.82 -19.40
CA LEU A 36 6.63 17.32 -18.34
C LEU A 36 7.90 16.46 -18.22
N ASN A 37 8.80 16.54 -19.20
CA ASN A 37 10.02 15.72 -19.21
C ASN A 37 11.23 16.40 -18.54
N HIS A 38 11.28 17.72 -18.56
CA HIS A 38 12.42 18.49 -18.05
C HIS A 38 11.99 19.49 -16.98
N ALA A 39 12.77 19.62 -15.91
CA ALA A 39 12.53 20.57 -14.80
C ALA A 39 12.40 22.03 -15.29
N SER A 40 13.01 22.37 -16.42
CA SER A 40 12.93 23.69 -17.06
C SER A 40 11.58 23.99 -17.70
N ASN A 41 10.79 22.97 -18.07
CA ASN A 41 9.56 23.16 -18.85
C ASN A 41 8.42 23.71 -17.97
N ASN A 42 8.29 23.18 -16.75
CA ASN A 42 7.37 23.72 -15.73
C ASN A 42 7.81 23.26 -14.33
N PRO A 43 8.66 24.04 -13.63
CA PRO A 43 9.22 23.62 -12.34
C PRO A 43 8.16 23.47 -11.25
N ALA A 44 7.10 24.27 -11.29
CA ALA A 44 6.01 24.20 -10.32
C ALA A 44 5.20 22.91 -10.46
N ASN A 45 4.80 22.56 -11.68
CA ASN A 45 4.02 21.34 -11.94
C ASN A 45 4.84 20.08 -11.68
N ILE A 46 6.12 20.08 -12.04
CA ILE A 46 7.01 18.95 -11.74
C ILE A 46 7.14 18.75 -10.23
N ALA A 47 7.33 19.82 -9.45
CA ALA A 47 7.36 19.71 -7.99
C ALA A 47 6.05 19.17 -7.39
N ILE A 48 4.89 19.54 -7.96
CA ILE A 48 3.59 19.02 -7.53
C ILE A 48 3.47 17.52 -7.85
N VAL A 49 3.78 17.13 -9.09
CA VAL A 49 3.70 15.74 -9.56
C VAL A 49 4.68 14.84 -8.81
N THR A 50 5.91 15.29 -8.56
CA THR A 50 6.87 14.54 -7.73
C THR A 50 6.34 14.29 -6.32
N ARG A 51 5.69 15.29 -5.69
CA ARG A 51 5.04 15.09 -4.39
C ARG A 51 3.84 14.15 -4.46
N MET A 52 3.04 14.22 -5.53
CA MET A 52 1.91 13.30 -5.74
C MET A 52 2.39 11.86 -5.90
N HIS A 53 3.44 11.62 -6.69
CA HIS A 53 4.06 10.29 -6.83
C HIS A 53 4.68 9.80 -5.53
N ALA A 54 5.38 10.66 -4.79
CA ALA A 54 5.95 10.32 -3.49
C ALA A 54 4.87 9.85 -2.51
N ARG A 55 3.77 10.62 -2.40
CA ARG A 55 2.62 10.25 -1.57
C ARG A 55 1.94 8.97 -2.05
N ALA A 56 1.64 8.85 -3.34
CA ALA A 56 1.02 7.64 -3.89
C ALA A 56 1.88 6.39 -3.66
N SER A 57 3.21 6.51 -3.73
CA SER A 57 4.16 5.44 -3.39
C SER A 57 4.14 5.12 -1.89
N GLY A 58 4.18 6.14 -1.02
CA GLY A 58 4.06 5.98 0.42
C GLY A 58 2.77 5.29 0.84
N MET A 59 1.64 5.68 0.24
CA MET A 59 0.34 5.04 0.45
C MET A 59 0.32 3.58 -0.01
N ARG A 60 1.00 3.22 -1.12
CA ARG A 60 1.15 1.82 -1.54
C ARG A 60 1.96 1.00 -0.53
N VAL A 61 2.99 1.59 0.10
CA VAL A 61 3.72 0.93 1.19
C VAL A 61 2.82 0.77 2.41
N ALA A 62 2.07 1.81 2.77
CA ALA A 62 1.12 1.76 3.89
C ALA A 62 0.04 0.68 3.67
N ILE A 63 -0.50 0.53 2.46
CA ILE A 63 -1.44 -0.56 2.13
C ILE A 63 -0.82 -1.93 2.44
N ARG A 64 0.41 -2.19 1.97
CA ARG A 64 1.11 -3.45 2.29
C ARG A 64 1.31 -3.65 3.79
N ASN A 65 1.72 -2.61 4.51
CA ASN A 65 1.85 -2.69 5.97
C ASN A 65 0.52 -3.03 6.66
N ASN A 66 -0.60 -2.46 6.17
CA ASN A 66 -1.95 -2.78 6.67
C ASN A 66 -2.35 -4.23 6.33
N GLU A 67 -1.97 -4.75 5.15
CA GLU A 67 -2.20 -6.14 4.74
C GLU A 67 -1.38 -7.14 5.57
N ASP A 68 -0.13 -6.81 5.89
CA ASP A 68 0.73 -7.60 6.77
C ASP A 68 0.16 -7.63 8.20
N ALA A 69 -0.30 -6.48 8.70
CA ALA A 69 -0.99 -6.40 9.98
C ALA A 69 -2.28 -7.23 9.99
N LEU A 70 -3.08 -7.17 8.93
CA LEU A 70 -4.28 -7.98 8.77
C LEU A 70 -3.95 -9.49 8.79
N SER A 71 -2.84 -9.88 8.17
CA SER A 71 -2.37 -11.27 8.15
C SER A 71 -1.94 -11.73 9.55
N MET A 72 -1.21 -10.89 10.29
CA MET A 72 -0.87 -11.14 11.68
C MET A 72 -2.13 -11.29 12.56
N LEU A 73 -3.11 -10.41 12.41
CA LEU A 73 -4.37 -10.48 13.18
C LEU A 73 -5.18 -11.74 12.87
N ARG A 74 -5.19 -12.19 11.61
CA ARG A 74 -5.82 -13.47 11.23
C ARG A 74 -5.14 -14.66 11.88
N THR A 75 -3.81 -14.66 11.95
CA THR A 75 -3.06 -15.71 12.66
C THR A 75 -3.41 -15.73 14.15
N ALA A 76 -3.47 -14.56 14.80
CA ALA A 76 -3.88 -14.46 16.20
C ALA A 76 -5.32 -14.97 16.40
N GLU A 77 -6.26 -14.57 15.54
CA GLU A 77 -7.65 -15.01 15.64
C GLU A 77 -7.81 -16.52 15.44
N ALA A 78 -7.07 -17.13 14.51
CA ALA A 78 -7.07 -18.58 14.31
C ALA A 78 -6.58 -19.32 15.56
N ALA A 79 -5.53 -18.82 16.21
CA ALA A 79 -5.04 -19.38 17.46
C ALA A 79 -6.07 -19.24 18.60
N LEU A 80 -6.72 -18.07 18.73
CA LEU A 80 -7.77 -17.85 19.73
C LEU A 80 -9.02 -18.72 19.50
N GLN A 81 -9.36 -19.04 18.24
CA GLN A 81 -10.44 -19.99 17.94
C GLN A 81 -10.08 -21.39 18.43
N THR A 82 -8.84 -21.84 18.25
CA THR A 82 -8.36 -23.11 18.81
C THR A 82 -8.41 -23.11 20.33
N VAL A 83 -7.95 -22.04 20.98
CA VAL A 83 -8.04 -21.87 22.45
C VAL A 83 -9.49 -21.92 22.93
N THR A 84 -10.42 -21.30 22.19
CA THR A 84 -11.86 -21.34 22.51
C THR A 84 -12.39 -22.78 22.52
N ASN A 85 -12.02 -23.59 21.52
CA ASN A 85 -12.43 -25.00 21.44
C ASN A 85 -11.86 -25.82 22.61
N ILE A 86 -10.60 -25.58 22.99
CA ILE A 86 -9.97 -26.25 24.12
C ILE A 86 -10.66 -25.85 25.44
N LEU A 87 -10.95 -24.57 25.64
CA LEU A 87 -11.66 -24.08 26.83
C LEU A 87 -13.08 -24.68 26.95
N GLN A 88 -13.79 -24.86 25.83
CA GLN A 88 -15.07 -25.57 25.82
C GLN A 88 -14.91 -27.03 26.27
N ARG A 89 -13.90 -27.75 25.75
CA ARG A 89 -13.60 -29.13 26.19
C ARG A 89 -13.23 -29.19 27.67
N MET A 90 -12.43 -28.23 28.16
CA MET A 90 -12.08 -28.12 29.57
C MET A 90 -13.31 -27.88 30.45
N ARG A 91 -14.28 -27.09 29.96
CA ARG A 91 -15.56 -26.87 30.65
C ARG A 91 -16.35 -28.18 30.76
N ASP A 92 -16.45 -28.96 29.70
CA ASP A 92 -17.15 -30.25 29.71
C ASP A 92 -16.55 -31.21 30.74
N LEU A 93 -15.21 -31.31 30.79
CA LEU A 93 -14.50 -32.12 31.77
C LEU A 93 -14.73 -31.62 33.20
N ALA A 94 -14.74 -30.31 33.42
CA ALA A 94 -15.00 -29.72 34.72
C ALA A 94 -16.45 -29.98 35.19
N VAL A 95 -17.44 -29.86 34.30
CA VAL A 95 -18.85 -30.20 34.57
C VAL A 95 -19.00 -31.68 34.87
N GLN A 96 -18.33 -32.55 34.10
CA GLN A 96 -18.33 -33.99 34.35
C GLN A 96 -17.71 -34.32 35.71
N SER A 97 -16.57 -33.71 36.06
CA SER A 97 -15.90 -33.94 37.36
C SER A 97 -16.72 -33.41 38.55
N ALA A 98 -17.45 -32.31 38.35
CA ALA A 98 -18.36 -31.73 39.35
C ALA A 98 -19.59 -32.61 39.65
N ASN A 99 -19.87 -33.65 38.86
CA ASN A 99 -20.94 -34.58 39.16
C ASN A 99 -20.62 -35.40 40.42
N VAL A 100 -21.59 -35.51 41.33
CA VAL A 100 -21.45 -36.20 42.63
C VAL A 100 -21.29 -37.71 42.46
N THR A 101 -21.82 -38.27 41.37
CA THR A 101 -21.74 -39.72 41.08
C THR A 101 -20.35 -40.19 40.64
N ASN A 102 -19.42 -39.26 40.35
CA ASN A 102 -18.06 -39.61 39.94
C ASN A 102 -17.17 -39.92 41.15
N SER A 103 -16.50 -41.07 41.11
CA SER A 103 -15.52 -41.45 42.14
C SER A 103 -14.27 -40.55 42.08
N ASN A 104 -13.55 -40.44 43.19
CA ASN A 104 -12.28 -39.70 43.25
C ASN A 104 -11.23 -40.23 42.24
N LYS A 105 -11.23 -41.53 41.93
CA LYS A 105 -10.36 -42.11 40.92
C LYS A 105 -10.73 -41.62 39.51
N ASN A 106 -12.02 -41.52 39.20
CA ASN A 106 -12.50 -40.99 37.92
C ASN A 106 -12.18 -39.50 37.78
N ARG A 107 -12.38 -38.72 38.85
CA ARG A 107 -12.01 -37.29 38.88
C ARG A 107 -10.52 -37.08 38.63
N ASN A 108 -9.66 -37.94 39.20
CA ASN A 108 -8.22 -37.89 38.92
C ASN A 108 -7.87 -38.22 37.46
N SER A 109 -8.61 -39.13 36.79
CA SER A 109 -8.42 -39.38 35.36
C SER A 109 -8.85 -38.19 34.50
N LEU A 110 -10.00 -37.57 34.80
CA LEU A 110 -10.46 -36.35 34.13
C LEU A 110 -9.48 -35.19 34.32
N ASN A 111 -8.90 -35.08 35.53
CA ASN A 111 -7.90 -34.06 35.84
C ASN A 111 -6.63 -34.19 34.99
N LYS A 112 -6.22 -35.41 34.62
CA LYS A 112 -5.07 -35.60 33.72
C LYS A 112 -5.34 -35.03 32.33
N GLU A 113 -6.50 -35.31 31.76
CA GLU A 113 -6.90 -34.73 30.46
C GLU A 113 -6.99 -33.20 30.57
N PHE A 114 -7.57 -32.68 31.64
CA PHE A 114 -7.66 -31.25 31.91
C PHE A 114 -6.27 -30.56 31.97
N GLN A 115 -5.29 -31.21 32.60
CA GLN A 115 -3.92 -30.71 32.68
C GLN A 115 -3.25 -30.68 31.31
N SER A 116 -3.38 -31.75 30.51
CA SER A 116 -2.83 -31.77 29.14
C SER A 116 -3.45 -30.69 28.25
N LEU A 117 -4.75 -30.39 28.41
CA LEU A 117 -5.39 -29.29 27.68
C LEU A 117 -4.88 -27.92 28.13
N THR A 118 -4.54 -27.76 29.42
CA THR A 118 -3.93 -26.53 29.94
C THR A 118 -2.52 -26.32 29.38
N GLU A 119 -1.71 -27.38 29.30
CA GLU A 119 -0.40 -27.38 28.64
C GLU A 119 -0.55 -27.01 27.15
N GLN A 120 -1.56 -27.57 26.47
CA GLN A 120 -1.81 -27.27 25.06
C GLN A 120 -2.18 -25.80 24.81
N ILE A 121 -2.95 -25.16 25.70
CA ILE A 121 -3.23 -23.71 25.61
C ILE A 121 -1.94 -22.90 25.78
N SER A 122 -1.09 -23.29 26.73
CA SER A 122 0.20 -22.61 26.97
C SER A 122 1.12 -22.74 25.75
N TYR A 123 1.20 -23.94 25.18
CA TYR A 123 1.93 -24.20 23.93
C TYR A 123 1.45 -23.31 22.79
N ILE A 124 0.13 -23.24 22.52
CA ILE A 124 -0.42 -22.36 21.47
C ILE A 124 -0.02 -20.91 21.72
N GLY A 125 -0.08 -20.46 22.97
CA GLY A 125 0.35 -19.12 23.35
C GLY A 125 1.79 -18.79 23.02
N GLU A 126 2.69 -19.72 23.33
CA GLU A 126 4.13 -19.56 23.16
C GLU A 126 4.58 -19.76 21.70
N THR A 127 3.96 -20.68 20.96
CA THR A 127 4.40 -21.03 19.59
C THR A 127 3.68 -20.28 18.47
N THR A 128 2.63 -19.49 18.77
CA THR A 128 1.95 -18.73 17.72
C THR A 128 2.76 -17.50 17.35
N GLU A 129 3.39 -17.58 16.18
CA GLU A 129 4.25 -16.54 15.64
C GLU A 129 3.81 -16.14 14.23
N PHE A 130 4.05 -14.89 13.89
CA PHE A 130 3.94 -14.37 12.53
C PHE A 130 5.27 -13.72 12.15
N ASN A 131 5.95 -14.27 11.15
CA ASN A 131 7.26 -13.78 10.69
C ASN A 131 8.30 -13.69 11.83
N ASP A 132 8.47 -14.78 12.58
CA ASP A 132 9.34 -14.93 13.76
C ASP A 132 8.99 -14.01 14.95
N LEU A 133 7.79 -13.42 14.92
CA LEU A 133 7.31 -12.53 15.97
C LEU A 133 6.10 -13.15 16.67
N SER A 134 6.20 -13.45 17.96
CA SER A 134 5.08 -13.97 18.77
C SER A 134 3.89 -13.02 18.75
N VAL A 135 2.67 -13.51 18.56
CA VAL A 135 1.48 -12.64 18.46
C VAL A 135 0.83 -12.34 19.81
N PHE A 136 1.24 -13.04 20.88
CA PHE A 136 0.63 -12.97 22.22
C PHE A 136 1.60 -12.50 23.33
N ASP A 137 2.77 -11.98 22.96
CA ASP A 137 3.83 -11.56 23.89
C ASP A 137 3.52 -10.27 24.69
N GLY A 138 2.35 -9.64 24.44
CA GLY A 138 1.94 -8.39 25.06
C GLY A 138 2.84 -7.20 24.70
N GLN A 139 3.76 -7.34 23.75
CA GLN A 139 4.64 -6.28 23.30
C GLN A 139 3.91 -5.33 22.37
N ASN A 140 4.08 -4.04 22.59
CA ASN A 140 3.40 -3.02 21.81
C ASN A 140 4.07 -2.91 20.42
N ARG A 141 3.36 -3.34 19.37
CA ARG A 141 3.86 -3.31 17.98
C ARG A 141 3.08 -2.25 17.20
N PRO A 142 3.63 -1.03 17.07
CA PRO A 142 2.99 0.00 16.27
C PRO A 142 3.07 -0.38 14.79
N VAL A 143 1.92 -0.52 14.13
CA VAL A 143 1.87 -0.61 12.68
C VAL A 143 1.62 0.79 12.15
N THR A 144 2.52 1.27 11.29
CA THR A 144 2.36 2.55 10.59
C THR A 144 1.28 2.39 9.53
N LEU A 145 0.14 3.03 9.76
CA LEU A 145 -1.06 2.91 8.94
C LEU A 145 -1.14 3.95 7.81
N ASP A 146 -0.26 4.95 7.77
CA ASP A 146 -0.30 6.05 6.79
C ASP A 146 1.11 6.60 6.47
N ASP A 147 1.23 7.31 5.33
CA ASP A 147 2.45 7.96 4.82
C ASP A 147 2.98 9.07 5.77
N ILE A 148 2.11 9.63 6.61
CA ILE A 148 2.44 10.69 7.59
C ILE A 148 2.87 10.15 8.97
N GLY A 149 3.00 8.83 9.14
CA GLY A 149 3.48 8.23 10.39
C GLY A 149 2.38 8.01 11.45
N TYR A 150 1.10 8.00 11.08
CA TYR A 150 0.04 7.60 11.99
C TYR A 150 0.17 6.10 12.32
N THR A 151 0.48 5.77 13.57
CA THR A 151 0.64 4.39 14.03
C THR A 151 -0.56 3.97 14.87
N VAL A 152 -1.06 2.76 14.65
CA VAL A 152 -1.99 2.10 15.58
C VAL A 152 -1.28 0.93 16.24
N ASN A 153 -1.45 0.84 17.56
CA ASN A 153 -0.95 -0.27 18.33
C ASN A 153 -1.87 -1.47 18.12
N VAL A 154 -1.32 -2.54 17.55
CA VAL A 154 -2.07 -3.75 17.18
C VAL A 154 -2.12 -4.77 18.33
N THR A 155 -1.34 -4.57 19.39
CA THR A 155 -1.11 -5.59 20.44
C THR A 155 -1.35 -5.05 21.85
N LYS A 156 -2.61 -4.73 22.17
CA LYS A 156 -3.10 -4.84 23.55
C LYS A 156 -3.97 -6.08 23.66
N HIS A 157 -3.41 -7.24 23.32
CA HIS A 157 -4.14 -8.50 23.35
C HIS A 157 -3.35 -9.54 24.13
N THR A 158 -3.67 -9.68 25.42
CA THR A 158 -3.18 -10.78 26.25
C THR A 158 -4.36 -11.68 26.55
N PRO A 159 -4.39 -12.91 26.02
CA PRO A 159 -3.93 -13.98 26.91
C PRO A 159 -3.24 -15.15 26.17
N PRO A 160 -2.39 -15.88 26.91
CA PRO A 160 -2.86 -17.14 27.45
C PRO A 160 -2.56 -17.22 28.95
N SER A 161 -3.59 -17.07 29.77
CA SER A 161 -3.57 -17.59 31.12
C SER A 161 -5.01 -17.84 31.60
N PRO A 162 -5.40 -19.09 31.83
CA PRO A 162 -5.75 -19.46 33.18
C PRO A 162 -4.43 -19.50 33.97
N THR A 163 -4.18 -18.49 34.79
CA THR A 163 -3.06 -18.49 35.73
C THR A 163 -2.96 -19.84 36.44
N GLN A 164 -1.75 -20.41 36.36
CA GLN A 164 -1.22 -21.57 37.08
C GLN A 164 -1.79 -22.95 36.74
N HIS A 165 -0.86 -23.88 36.62
CA HIS A 165 -0.92 -25.32 36.94
C HIS A 165 -1.71 -25.71 38.22
N ASP A 166 -2.39 -24.77 38.89
CA ASP A 166 -3.11 -24.94 40.15
C ASP A 166 -4.63 -25.09 39.98
N ILE A 167 -5.20 -24.91 38.79
CA ILE A 167 -6.60 -25.28 38.56
C ILE A 167 -6.71 -26.80 38.39
N LYS A 168 -6.98 -27.48 39.50
CA LYS A 168 -7.28 -28.91 39.53
C LYS A 168 -8.79 -29.12 39.47
N ILE A 169 -9.22 -30.28 39.00
CA ILE A 169 -10.60 -30.75 39.05
C ILE A 169 -10.72 -32.08 39.81
N SER A 170 -9.76 -32.38 40.70
CA SER A 170 -9.70 -33.62 41.47
C SER A 170 -10.79 -33.73 42.54
N THR A 171 -11.33 -32.59 43.00
CA THR A 171 -12.47 -32.54 43.93
C THR A 171 -13.68 -31.83 43.33
N GLU A 172 -14.87 -32.08 43.88
CA GLU A 172 -16.10 -31.43 43.45
C GLU A 172 -16.05 -29.90 43.59
N GLN A 173 -15.50 -29.41 44.72
CA GLN A 173 -15.43 -27.99 45.01
C GLN A 173 -14.45 -27.27 44.07
N GLU A 174 -13.30 -27.90 43.77
CA GLU A 174 -12.35 -27.39 42.79
C GLU A 174 -12.91 -27.43 41.36
N ALA A 175 -13.64 -28.48 40.99
CA ALA A 175 -14.30 -28.57 39.68
C ALA A 175 -15.33 -27.44 39.48
N ARG A 176 -16.12 -27.10 40.51
CA ARG A 176 -17.05 -25.95 40.48
C ARG A 176 -16.32 -24.60 40.38
N ALA A 177 -15.15 -24.47 41.01
CA ALA A 177 -14.31 -23.27 40.87
C ALA A 177 -13.68 -23.18 39.48
N ALA A 178 -13.25 -24.31 38.91
CA ALA A 178 -12.70 -24.40 37.56
C ALA A 178 -13.71 -23.97 36.50
N ILE A 179 -14.98 -24.38 36.62
CA ILE A 179 -16.05 -23.94 35.70
C ILE A 179 -16.14 -22.41 35.64
N ARG A 180 -16.15 -21.72 36.79
CA ARG A 180 -16.22 -20.25 36.83
C ARG A 180 -15.00 -19.59 36.18
N LYS A 181 -13.79 -20.11 36.46
CA LYS A 181 -12.56 -19.59 35.84
C LYS A 181 -12.52 -19.81 34.33
N ILE A 182 -13.04 -20.94 33.85
CA ILE A 182 -13.13 -21.24 32.41
C ILE A 182 -14.17 -20.33 31.74
N GLU A 183 -15.29 -20.05 32.39
CA GLU A 183 -16.29 -19.10 31.89
C GLU A 183 -15.71 -17.68 31.80
N GLU A 184 -14.95 -17.24 32.80
CA GLU A 184 -14.23 -15.96 32.77
C GLU A 184 -13.17 -15.93 31.66
N ALA A 185 -12.39 -17.01 31.49
CA ALA A 185 -11.42 -17.13 30.41
C ALA A 185 -12.08 -17.12 29.02
N LEU A 186 -13.20 -17.83 28.84
CA LEU A 186 -13.99 -17.81 27.61
C LEU A 186 -14.53 -16.41 27.30
N GLN A 187 -15.00 -15.68 28.33
CA GLN A 187 -15.45 -14.30 28.17
C GLN A 187 -14.29 -13.38 27.75
N ASN A 188 -13.13 -13.51 28.39
CA ASN A 188 -11.94 -12.73 28.05
C ASN A 188 -11.45 -13.02 26.63
N VAL A 189 -11.37 -14.29 26.23
CA VAL A 189 -11.02 -14.67 24.85
C VAL A 189 -12.04 -14.08 23.87
N SER A 190 -13.34 -14.16 24.18
CA SER A 190 -14.39 -13.60 23.32
C SER A 190 -14.27 -12.08 23.14
N LEU A 191 -13.93 -11.34 24.22
CA LEU A 191 -13.67 -9.90 24.15
C LEU A 191 -12.45 -9.60 23.26
N HIS A 192 -11.36 -10.34 23.42
CA HIS A 192 -10.17 -10.19 22.58
C HIS A 192 -10.45 -10.45 21.10
N ARG A 193 -11.22 -11.50 20.78
CA ARG A 193 -11.64 -11.80 19.40
C ARG A 193 -12.52 -10.68 18.82
N ALA A 194 -13.40 -10.10 19.64
CA ALA A 194 -14.21 -8.96 19.23
C ALA A 194 -13.35 -7.72 18.91
N ASP A 195 -12.34 -7.43 19.73
CA ASP A 195 -11.41 -6.33 19.48
C ASP A 195 -10.58 -6.59 18.21
N LEU A 196 -10.05 -7.80 18.03
CA LEU A 196 -9.35 -8.21 16.81
C LEU A 196 -10.23 -8.04 15.57
N GLY A 197 -11.48 -8.50 15.62
CA GLY A 197 -12.43 -8.34 14.52
C GLY A 197 -12.71 -6.86 14.20
N SER A 198 -12.86 -6.02 15.22
CA SER A 198 -12.99 -4.56 15.05
C SER A 198 -11.77 -3.94 14.39
N MET A 199 -10.56 -4.33 14.81
CA MET A 199 -9.31 -3.87 14.20
C MET A 199 -9.19 -4.32 12.75
N MET A 200 -9.53 -5.58 12.44
CA MET A 200 -9.54 -6.09 11.07
C MET A 200 -10.47 -5.26 10.16
N ASN A 201 -11.68 -4.94 10.62
CA ASN A 201 -12.60 -4.09 9.88
C ASN A 201 -12.03 -2.68 9.68
N ARG A 202 -11.45 -2.08 10.74
CA ARG A 202 -10.81 -0.76 10.65
C ARG A 202 -9.65 -0.74 9.64
N LEU A 203 -8.82 -1.79 9.62
CA LEU A 203 -7.72 -1.91 8.66
C LEU A 203 -8.25 -2.06 7.23
N GLN A 204 -9.32 -2.83 7.01
CA GLN A 204 -9.96 -2.96 5.70
C GLN A 204 -10.47 -1.61 5.18
N PHE A 205 -11.23 -0.86 5.99
CA PHE A 205 -11.67 0.48 5.62
C PHE A 205 -10.50 1.43 5.34
N ASN A 206 -9.41 1.30 6.09
CA ASN A 206 -8.21 2.10 5.87
C ASN A 206 -7.53 1.74 4.54
N ILE A 207 -7.37 0.44 4.23
CA ILE A 207 -6.83 -0.03 2.94
C ILE A 207 -7.65 0.53 1.78
N GLU A 208 -8.98 0.46 1.85
CA GLU A 208 -9.87 1.01 0.82
C GLU A 208 -9.70 2.52 0.66
N ASN A 209 -9.62 3.26 1.78
CA ASN A 209 -9.39 4.69 1.79
C ASN A 209 -8.02 5.07 1.18
N LEU A 210 -6.94 4.39 1.59
CA LEU A 210 -5.59 4.61 1.05
C LEU A 210 -5.51 4.28 -0.44
N ASN A 211 -6.18 3.22 -0.87
CA ASN A 211 -6.22 2.82 -2.27
C ASN A 211 -6.94 3.88 -3.12
N SER A 212 -8.11 4.35 -2.66
CA SER A 212 -8.87 5.42 -3.32
C SER A 212 -8.04 6.71 -3.44
N GLN A 213 -7.36 7.11 -2.37
CA GLN A 213 -6.51 8.30 -2.38
C GLN A 213 -5.27 8.13 -3.27
N SER A 214 -4.62 6.95 -3.25
CA SER A 214 -3.48 6.65 -4.12
C SER A 214 -3.86 6.69 -5.61
N MET A 215 -5.03 6.15 -5.96
CA MET A 215 -5.60 6.24 -7.30
C MET A 215 -5.92 7.68 -7.68
N ALA A 216 -6.58 8.44 -6.81
CA ALA A 216 -6.90 9.84 -7.05
C ALA A 216 -5.65 10.72 -7.25
N LEU A 217 -4.59 10.48 -6.48
CA LEU A 217 -3.31 11.16 -6.65
C LEU A 217 -2.60 10.76 -7.96
N THR A 218 -2.70 9.48 -8.35
CA THR A 218 -2.13 9.01 -9.63
C THR A 218 -2.89 9.60 -10.82
N ASP A 219 -4.23 9.69 -10.78
CA ASP A 219 -5.03 10.36 -11.82
C ASP A 219 -4.72 11.87 -11.88
N ALA A 220 -4.62 12.53 -10.72
CA ALA A 220 -4.24 13.93 -10.66
C ALA A 220 -2.83 14.18 -11.24
N ALA A 221 -1.88 13.29 -10.95
CA ALA A 221 -0.54 13.35 -11.52
C ALA A 221 -0.57 13.14 -13.05
N SER A 222 -1.31 12.14 -13.54
CA SER A 222 -1.49 11.86 -14.97
C SER A 222 -2.03 13.06 -15.73
N ARG A 223 -3.08 13.74 -15.24
CA ARG A 223 -3.62 14.96 -15.88
C ARG A 223 -2.58 16.08 -16.02
N ILE A 224 -1.65 16.18 -15.06
CA ILE A 224 -0.62 17.21 -15.02
C ILE A 224 0.61 16.83 -15.85
N GLU A 225 0.98 15.55 -15.90
CA GLU A 225 2.23 15.05 -16.50
C GLU A 225 2.05 14.48 -17.91
N ASP A 226 0.93 13.83 -18.19
CA ASP A 226 0.71 13.09 -19.43
C ASP A 226 0.34 14.03 -20.59
N ALA A 227 0.80 13.64 -21.77
CA ALA A 227 0.54 14.34 -23.02
C ALA A 227 -0.66 13.74 -23.77
N ASP A 228 -1.43 14.58 -24.45
CA ASP A 228 -2.43 14.12 -25.41
C ASP A 228 -1.72 13.74 -26.71
N MET A 229 -1.57 12.43 -26.94
CA MET A 229 -0.85 11.88 -28.09
C MET A 229 -1.43 12.32 -29.43
N ALA A 230 -2.75 12.55 -29.53
CA ALA A 230 -3.38 12.99 -30.76
C ALA A 230 -3.02 14.44 -31.08
N GLN A 231 -3.00 15.29 -30.05
CA GLN A 231 -2.56 16.68 -30.17
C GLN A 231 -1.06 16.75 -30.52
N GLU A 232 -0.21 16.04 -29.78
CA GLU A 232 1.25 16.04 -30.01
C GLU A 232 1.63 15.48 -31.39
N MET A 233 0.90 14.48 -31.91
CA MET A 233 1.13 13.96 -33.26
C MET A 233 0.72 14.98 -34.32
N SER A 234 -0.38 15.70 -34.10
CA SER A 234 -0.82 16.77 -34.99
C SER A 234 0.19 17.91 -35.03
N ASP A 235 0.73 18.30 -33.86
CA ASP A 235 1.76 19.34 -33.76
C ASP A 235 3.10 18.88 -34.36
N PHE A 236 3.51 17.63 -34.13
CA PHE A 236 4.69 17.04 -34.78
C PHE A 236 4.59 17.08 -36.31
N LEU A 237 3.47 16.61 -36.87
CA LEU A 237 3.25 16.64 -38.32
C LEU A 237 3.23 18.06 -38.87
N LYS A 238 2.61 19.01 -38.16
CA LYS A 238 2.60 20.43 -38.51
C LYS A 238 4.02 21.00 -38.57
N PHE A 239 4.84 20.80 -37.54
CA PHE A 239 6.20 21.32 -37.51
C PHE A 239 7.13 20.62 -38.51
N LYS A 240 6.93 19.32 -38.76
CA LYS A 240 7.65 18.60 -39.82
C LYS A 240 7.39 19.22 -41.19
N LEU A 241 6.12 19.41 -41.55
CA LEU A 241 5.73 20.05 -42.82
C LEU A 241 6.26 21.48 -42.93
N LEU A 242 6.16 22.27 -41.85
CA LEU A 242 6.71 23.64 -41.83
C LEU A 242 8.23 23.68 -41.98
N THR A 243 8.95 22.69 -41.45
CA THR A 243 10.41 22.57 -41.60
C THR A 243 10.79 22.23 -43.04
N GLU A 244 10.07 21.30 -43.69
CA GLU A 244 10.24 20.98 -45.12
C GLU A 244 9.97 22.19 -46.03
N VAL A 245 8.89 22.93 -45.75
CA VAL A 245 8.56 24.17 -46.48
C VAL A 245 9.61 25.26 -46.22
N ALA A 246 10.04 25.46 -44.99
CA ALA A 246 11.06 26.45 -44.64
C ALA A 246 12.40 26.13 -45.32
N LEU A 247 12.79 24.85 -45.43
CA LEU A 247 13.98 24.43 -46.16
C LEU A 247 13.90 24.81 -47.64
N SER A 248 12.74 24.57 -48.26
CA SER A 248 12.47 25.00 -49.64
C SER A 248 12.51 26.52 -49.80
N MET A 249 11.94 27.27 -48.86
CA MET A 249 11.97 28.74 -48.86
C MET A 249 13.36 29.31 -48.64
N VAL A 250 14.20 28.71 -47.78
CA VAL A 250 15.62 29.09 -47.62
C VAL A 250 16.37 28.88 -48.93
N SER A 251 16.14 27.74 -49.60
CA SER A 251 16.73 27.45 -50.91
C SER A 251 16.32 28.50 -51.96
N GLN A 252 15.04 28.85 -52.04
CA GLN A 252 14.53 29.87 -52.95
C GLN A 252 15.02 31.28 -52.60
N ALA A 253 15.04 31.64 -51.31
CA ALA A 253 15.52 32.93 -50.82
C ALA A 253 17.02 33.16 -51.10
N ASN A 254 17.82 32.09 -51.16
CA ASN A 254 19.24 32.17 -51.53
C ASN A 254 19.48 32.32 -53.05
N GLN A 255 18.50 31.96 -53.89
CA GLN A 255 18.59 32.12 -55.36
C GLN A 255 18.27 33.54 -55.83
N ILE A 256 17.43 34.29 -55.10
CA ILE A 256 17.01 35.66 -55.46
C ILE A 256 18.22 36.61 -55.62
N PRO A 257 19.19 36.69 -54.70
CA PRO A 257 20.37 37.53 -54.88
C PRO A 257 21.27 37.11 -56.05
N GLN A 258 21.33 35.81 -56.36
CA GLN A 258 22.15 35.26 -57.46
C GLN A 258 21.55 35.56 -58.84
N MET A 259 20.22 35.53 -58.96
CA MET A 259 19.53 35.96 -60.18
C MET A 259 19.78 37.45 -60.45
N VAL A 260 19.70 38.28 -59.41
CA VAL A 260 19.92 39.73 -59.53
C VAL A 260 21.38 40.05 -59.85
N SER A 261 22.36 39.33 -59.27
CA SER A 261 23.77 39.53 -59.65
C SER A 261 24.06 39.08 -61.08
N LYS A 262 23.43 38.01 -61.57
CA LYS A 262 23.53 37.59 -62.98
C LYS A 262 22.91 38.61 -63.94
N LEU A 263 21.81 39.25 -63.55
CA LEU A 263 21.15 40.32 -64.33
C LEU A 263 21.90 41.65 -64.32
N LEU A 264 22.75 41.92 -63.31
CA LEU A 264 23.58 43.12 -63.24
C LEU A 264 24.99 42.93 -63.84
N GLN A 265 25.38 41.68 -64.10
CA GLN A 265 26.65 41.31 -64.77
C GLN A 265 26.46 41.02 -66.27
N SER A 266 25.22 41.03 -66.76
CA SER A 266 24.85 40.95 -68.18
C SER A 266 24.51 42.34 -68.70
#